data_AF-A0A952EXY9-F1
#
_entry.id   AF-A0A952EXY9-F1
#
_cell.length_a   1.000
_cell.length_b   1.000
_cell.length_c   1.000
_cell.angle_alpha   90.00
_cell.angle_beta   90.00
_cell.angle_gamma   90.00
#
_symmetry.space_group_name_H-M   'P 1'
#
loop_
_entity.id
_entity.type
_entity.pdbx_description
1 polymer ?
#
loop_
_entity_poly.entity_id
_entity_poly.type
_entity_poly.pdbx_seq_one_letter_code
_entity_poly.pdbx_strand_id
1 'polypeptide(L)'
;MGTSFGRGGATDYLQDLVNTDFILIMGSNMAEAHPVGFQWVMEAKKKGARVVHVDPRFTRTSALADQYVRIRAGTDIAFLGGVVHHVLSNDLDFREYVAAYTNAAFLVNEGFADTEDLDGLFSGYDPATGSYDTTTWDYEGASQRGTAPMETGMGGPPIEGAAGGIAQDPTLQHPRSVFQVLKRHFSRYTPEMV
;
A
#
# COMPACT_ATOMS: atom_id res chain seq x y z
N MET A 1 -8.06 -2.33 -1.46
CA MET A 1 -8.76 -1.42 -2.41
C MET A 1 -9.75 -0.51 -1.70
N GLY A 2 -10.84 -1.03 -1.10
CA GLY A 2 -11.90 -0.19 -0.51
C GLY A 2 -11.43 0.82 0.53
N THR A 3 -10.61 0.40 1.48
CA THR A 3 -10.06 1.27 2.53
C THR A 3 -9.01 2.26 2.01
N SER A 4 -8.23 1.89 0.99
CA SER A 4 -7.14 2.71 0.46
C SER A 4 -7.60 3.77 -0.55
N PHE A 5 -8.61 3.43 -1.37
CA PHE A 5 -9.03 4.26 -2.52
C PHE A 5 -10.52 4.59 -2.52
N GLY A 6 -11.25 4.21 -1.46
CA GLY A 6 -12.71 4.41 -1.33
C GLY A 6 -13.58 3.40 -2.08
N ARG A 7 -13.03 2.55 -2.97
CA ARG A 7 -13.78 1.54 -3.75
C ARG A 7 -13.05 0.20 -3.84
N GLY A 8 -13.81 -0.89 -3.92
CA GLY A 8 -13.29 -2.27 -3.94
C GLY A 8 -12.97 -2.84 -5.33
N GLY A 9 -13.34 -2.16 -6.41
CA GLY A 9 -13.09 -2.62 -7.79
C GLY A 9 -11.64 -2.45 -8.23
N ALA A 10 -11.29 -3.05 -9.38
CA ALA A 10 -10.04 -2.77 -10.08
C ALA A 10 -9.98 -1.29 -10.49
N THR A 11 -8.80 -0.67 -10.40
CA THR A 11 -8.60 0.76 -10.73
C THR A 11 -8.64 1.00 -12.23
N ASP A 12 -8.07 0.06 -13.00
CA ASP A 12 -7.93 0.14 -14.44
C ASP A 12 -8.54 -1.11 -15.12
N TYR A 13 -8.39 -1.17 -16.45
CA TYR A 13 -8.91 -2.22 -17.30
C TYR A 13 -7.77 -2.89 -18.08
N LEU A 14 -7.97 -4.15 -18.50
CA LEU A 14 -6.88 -5.00 -19.01
C LEU A 14 -6.15 -4.42 -20.22
N GLN A 15 -6.85 -3.71 -21.11
CA GLN A 15 -6.27 -3.08 -22.30
C GLN A 15 -5.28 -1.98 -21.94
N ASP A 16 -5.44 -1.33 -20.78
CA ASP A 16 -4.56 -0.24 -20.35
C ASP A 16 -3.16 -0.73 -19.96
N LEU A 17 -3.00 -2.03 -19.67
CA LEU A 17 -1.70 -2.64 -19.39
C LEU A 17 -0.66 -2.39 -20.49
N VAL A 18 -1.09 -2.14 -21.73
CA VAL A 18 -0.21 -1.82 -22.86
C VAL A 18 0.58 -0.52 -22.67
N ASN A 19 0.15 0.36 -21.76
CA ASN A 19 0.72 1.69 -21.55
C ASN A 19 1.78 1.74 -20.44
N THR A 20 2.03 0.63 -19.73
CA THR A 20 2.99 0.60 -18.62
C THR A 20 4.42 0.32 -19.10
N ASP A 21 5.41 0.80 -18.33
CA ASP A 21 6.82 0.46 -18.49
C ASP A 21 7.24 -0.77 -17.65
N PHE A 22 6.40 -1.16 -16.67
CA PHE A 22 6.71 -2.25 -15.74
C PHE A 22 5.45 -2.99 -15.30
N ILE A 23 5.50 -4.33 -15.31
CA ILE A 23 4.42 -5.20 -14.86
C ILE A 23 4.95 -6.12 -13.76
N LEU A 24 4.42 -5.96 -12.55
CA LEU A 24 4.57 -6.94 -11.48
C LEU A 24 3.35 -7.85 -11.45
N ILE A 25 3.57 -9.14 -11.72
CA ILE A 25 2.56 -10.18 -11.53
C ILE A 25 2.92 -10.93 -10.24
N MET A 26 2.19 -10.67 -9.17
CA MET A 26 2.41 -11.27 -7.84
C MET A 26 1.07 -11.69 -7.26
N GLY A 27 0.98 -12.89 -6.71
CA GLY A 27 -0.30 -13.46 -6.24
C GLY A 27 -1.30 -13.76 -7.37
N SER A 28 -0.84 -13.89 -8.62
CA SER A 28 -1.68 -14.19 -9.78
C SER A 28 -0.92 -15.02 -10.81
N ASN A 29 -1.59 -15.99 -11.42
CA ASN A 29 -1.06 -16.77 -12.54
C ASN A 29 -1.80 -16.40 -13.83
N MET A 30 -1.60 -15.16 -14.31
CA MET A 30 -2.43 -14.57 -15.37
C MET A 30 -2.47 -15.35 -16.69
N ALA A 31 -1.36 -15.95 -17.12
CA ALA A 31 -1.34 -16.73 -18.37
C ALA A 31 -2.26 -17.98 -18.32
N GLU A 32 -2.63 -18.42 -17.13
CA GLU A 32 -3.52 -19.57 -16.92
C GLU A 32 -4.93 -19.16 -16.47
N ALA A 33 -5.01 -18.20 -15.54
CA ALA A 33 -6.26 -17.76 -14.94
C ALA A 33 -6.97 -16.65 -15.75
N HIS A 34 -6.23 -15.86 -16.52
CA HIS A 34 -6.74 -14.75 -17.34
C HIS A 34 -6.09 -14.73 -18.74
N PRO A 35 -6.07 -15.85 -19.48
CA PRO A 35 -5.25 -16.00 -20.68
C PRO A 35 -5.56 -14.97 -21.77
N VAL A 36 -6.84 -14.59 -21.92
CA VAL A 36 -7.24 -13.53 -22.87
C VAL A 36 -6.75 -12.15 -22.41
N GLY A 37 -6.74 -11.87 -21.11
CA GLY A 37 -6.18 -10.63 -20.58
C GLY A 37 -4.66 -10.56 -20.71
N PHE A 38 -3.98 -11.71 -20.59
CA PHE A 38 -2.53 -11.82 -20.67
C PHE A 38 -1.96 -11.38 -22.04
N GLN A 39 -2.79 -11.32 -23.09
CA GLN A 39 -2.39 -10.74 -24.37
C GLN A 39 -1.84 -9.31 -24.19
N TRP A 40 -2.45 -8.50 -23.31
CA TRP A 40 -2.06 -7.11 -23.10
C TRP A 40 -0.75 -6.97 -22.33
N VAL A 41 -0.44 -7.94 -21.45
CA VAL A 41 0.89 -8.06 -20.83
C VAL A 41 1.95 -8.30 -21.90
N MET A 42 1.67 -9.19 -22.86
CA MET A 42 2.59 -9.49 -23.94
C MET A 42 2.77 -8.32 -24.92
N GLU A 43 1.71 -7.56 -25.20
CA GLU A 43 1.80 -6.35 -26.01
C GLU A 43 2.61 -5.25 -25.31
N ALA A 44 2.42 -5.04 -24.00
CA ALA A 44 3.26 -4.14 -23.21
C ALA A 44 4.73 -4.56 -23.25
N LYS A 45 4.99 -5.86 -23.05
CA LYS A 45 6.34 -6.44 -23.13
C LYS A 45 7.01 -6.20 -24.48
N LYS A 46 6.28 -6.39 -25.59
CA LYS A 46 6.79 -6.09 -26.96
C LYS A 46 7.15 -4.61 -27.14
N LYS A 47 6.49 -3.70 -26.42
CA LYS A 47 6.79 -2.26 -26.42
C LYS A 47 7.95 -1.88 -25.50
N GLY A 48 8.51 -2.82 -24.76
CA GLY A 48 9.65 -2.61 -23.88
C GLY A 48 9.33 -2.66 -22.38
N ALA A 49 8.07 -2.91 -22.00
CA ALA A 49 7.73 -3.07 -20.59
C ALA A 49 8.43 -4.29 -19.99
N ARG A 50 9.01 -4.14 -18.80
CA ARG A 50 9.62 -5.27 -18.08
C ARG A 50 8.55 -6.04 -17.30
N VAL A 51 8.49 -7.36 -17.48
CA VAL A 51 7.54 -8.23 -16.80
C VAL A 51 8.24 -9.06 -15.73
N VAL A 52 7.84 -8.89 -14.48
CA VAL A 52 8.35 -9.66 -13.33
C VAL A 52 7.23 -10.52 -12.76
N HIS A 53 7.50 -11.79 -12.51
CA HIS A 53 6.57 -12.73 -11.88
C HIS A 53 7.10 -13.22 -10.54
N VAL A 54 6.36 -12.96 -9.47
CA VAL A 54 6.67 -13.38 -8.10
C VAL A 54 5.68 -14.47 -7.68
N ASP A 55 6.14 -15.71 -7.60
CA ASP A 55 5.30 -16.89 -7.28
C ASP A 55 6.14 -18.00 -6.63
N PRO A 56 5.60 -18.77 -5.66
CA PRO A 56 6.30 -19.94 -5.10
C PRO A 56 6.66 -21.01 -6.14
N ARG A 57 5.96 -21.04 -7.28
CA ARG A 57 6.11 -22.00 -8.36
C ARG A 57 6.55 -21.32 -9.65
N PHE A 58 7.26 -22.07 -10.48
CA PHE A 58 7.48 -21.68 -11.86
C PHE A 58 6.28 -22.16 -12.70
N THR A 59 5.56 -21.23 -13.30
CA THR A 59 4.27 -21.44 -14.00
C THR A 59 4.35 -21.04 -15.48
N ARG A 60 3.25 -21.19 -16.24
CA ARG A 60 3.17 -20.66 -17.62
C ARG A 60 3.33 -19.14 -17.68
N THR A 61 2.91 -18.41 -16.65
CA THR A 61 3.18 -16.97 -16.52
C THR A 61 4.67 -16.71 -16.33
N SER A 62 5.35 -17.50 -15.49
CA SER A 62 6.79 -17.36 -15.24
C SER A 62 7.62 -17.57 -16.51
N ALA A 63 7.23 -18.55 -17.34
CA ALA A 63 7.89 -18.86 -18.59
C ALA A 63 7.87 -17.70 -19.61
N LEU A 64 6.94 -16.75 -19.46
CA LEU A 64 6.78 -15.60 -20.35
C LEU A 64 7.24 -14.27 -19.70
N ALA A 65 7.57 -14.27 -18.41
CA ALA A 65 8.13 -13.12 -17.71
C ALA A 65 9.62 -12.91 -18.07
N ASP A 66 10.12 -11.69 -17.91
CA ASP A 66 11.55 -11.38 -18.02
C ASP A 66 12.32 -11.86 -16.80
N GLN A 67 11.68 -11.81 -15.63
CA GLN A 67 12.25 -12.28 -14.38
C GLN A 67 11.23 -13.07 -13.58
N TYR A 68 11.66 -14.24 -13.13
CA TYR A 68 10.96 -15.02 -12.12
C TYR A 68 11.65 -14.84 -10.78
N VAL A 69 10.87 -14.47 -9.76
CA VAL A 69 11.33 -14.39 -8.37
C VAL A 69 10.53 -15.40 -7.57
N ARG A 70 11.22 -16.40 -7.03
CA ARG A 70 10.59 -17.37 -6.14
C ARG A 70 10.40 -16.76 -4.76
N ILE A 71 9.21 -16.90 -4.21
CA ILE A 71 8.87 -16.48 -2.84
C ILE A 71 8.29 -17.67 -2.04
N ARG A 72 8.43 -17.66 -0.71
CA ARG A 72 7.72 -18.64 0.15
C ARG A 72 6.25 -18.23 0.26
N ALA A 73 5.33 -19.19 0.18
CA ALA A 73 3.91 -18.92 0.41
C ALA A 73 3.68 -18.25 1.78
N GLY A 74 2.92 -17.16 1.79
CA GLY A 74 2.61 -16.38 3.00
C GLY A 74 3.71 -15.41 3.44
N THR A 75 4.66 -15.04 2.56
CA THR A 75 5.70 -14.04 2.85
C THR A 75 5.59 -12.76 2.02
N ASP A 76 4.47 -12.60 1.32
CA ASP A 76 4.19 -11.48 0.43
C ASP A 76 4.28 -10.12 1.15
N ILE A 77 3.83 -10.04 2.40
CA ILE A 77 3.94 -8.82 3.23
C ILE A 77 5.39 -8.46 3.49
N ALA A 78 6.27 -9.44 3.77
CA ALA A 78 7.69 -9.17 3.96
C ALA A 78 8.34 -8.64 2.68
N PHE A 79 8.05 -9.28 1.55
CA PHE A 79 8.54 -8.83 0.25
C PHE A 79 8.10 -7.41 -0.09
N LEU A 80 6.80 -7.12 0.01
CA LEU A 80 6.27 -5.77 -0.26
C LEU A 80 6.73 -4.74 0.77
N GLY A 81 6.89 -5.14 2.04
CA GLY A 81 7.49 -4.30 3.07
C GLY A 81 8.92 -3.90 2.75
N GLY A 82 9.71 -4.82 2.17
CA GLY A 82 11.05 -4.52 1.67
C GLY A 82 11.05 -3.54 0.50
N VAL A 83 10.08 -3.65 -0.41
CA VAL A 83 9.91 -2.67 -1.50
C VAL A 83 9.58 -1.28 -0.95
N VAL A 84 8.64 -1.19 0.00
CA VAL A 84 8.29 0.08 0.67
C VAL A 84 9.51 0.66 1.38
N HIS A 85 10.24 -0.15 2.16
CA HIS A 85 11.46 0.25 2.83
C HIS A 85 12.50 0.81 1.84
N HIS A 86 12.72 0.11 0.72
CA HIS A 86 13.66 0.53 -0.31
C HIS A 86 13.27 1.88 -0.94
N VAL A 87 11.99 2.05 -1.28
CA VAL A 87 11.48 3.32 -1.84
C VAL A 87 11.68 4.48 -0.87
N LEU A 88 11.29 4.31 0.40
CA LEU A 88 11.35 5.36 1.43
C LEU A 88 12.77 5.69 1.91
N SER A 89 13.69 4.73 1.84
CA SER A 89 15.09 4.91 2.28
C SER A 89 15.97 5.53 1.19
N ASN A 90 15.53 5.50 -0.07
CA ASN A 90 16.26 6.02 -1.22
C ASN A 90 15.55 7.20 -1.91
N ASP A 91 14.51 7.76 -1.28
CA ASP A 91 13.71 8.89 -1.80
C ASP A 91 13.22 8.67 -3.25
N LEU A 92 12.71 7.46 -3.53
CA LEU A 92 12.24 7.04 -4.87
C LEU A 92 10.74 7.27 -5.08
N ASP A 93 10.06 7.89 -4.11
CA ASP A 93 8.64 8.21 -4.21
C ASP A 93 8.37 9.47 -5.04
N PHE A 94 7.19 9.54 -5.67
CA PHE A 94 6.75 10.78 -6.30
C PHE A 94 6.24 11.75 -5.23
N ARG A 95 7.16 12.54 -4.67
CA ARG A 95 6.94 13.33 -3.46
C ARG A 95 5.76 14.29 -3.55
N GLU A 96 5.57 14.96 -4.68
CA GLU A 96 4.44 15.89 -4.88
C GLU A 96 3.10 15.15 -4.84
N TYR A 97 3.02 13.97 -5.47
CA TYR A 97 1.82 13.14 -5.42
C TYR A 97 1.55 12.62 -4.00
N VAL A 98 2.59 12.13 -3.33
CA VAL A 98 2.49 11.63 -1.95
C VAL A 98 1.96 12.71 -1.02
N ALA A 99 2.52 13.92 -1.08
CA ALA A 99 2.10 15.03 -0.22
C ALA A 99 0.68 15.53 -0.54
N ALA A 100 0.27 15.54 -1.80
CA ALA A 100 -0.99 16.14 -2.23
C ALA A 100 -2.19 15.20 -2.22
N TYR A 101 -1.99 13.91 -2.51
CA TYR A 101 -3.08 12.97 -2.84
C TYR A 101 -3.16 11.76 -1.92
N THR A 102 -2.29 11.70 -0.91
CA THR A 102 -2.37 10.68 0.15
C THR A 102 -2.58 11.34 1.51
N ASN A 103 -2.78 10.53 2.54
CA ASN A 103 -2.86 11.00 3.93
C ASN A 103 -1.47 11.21 4.58
N ALA A 104 -0.37 11.17 3.82
CA ALA A 104 1.01 11.24 4.33
C ALA A 104 1.27 12.38 5.32
N ALA A 105 0.66 13.55 5.09
CA ALA A 105 0.81 14.73 5.93
C ALA A 105 -0.03 14.70 7.21
N PHE A 106 -1.05 13.85 7.31
CA PHE A 106 -1.95 13.84 8.47
C PHE A 106 -1.24 13.34 9.71
N LEU A 107 -1.55 13.95 10.85
CA LEU A 107 -0.98 13.57 12.14
C LEU A 107 -1.82 12.47 12.78
N VAL A 108 -1.15 11.39 13.17
CA VAL A 108 -1.75 10.27 13.91
C VAL A 108 -1.90 10.66 15.38
N ASN A 109 -2.96 10.14 16.03
CA ASN A 109 -3.20 10.32 17.45
C ASN A 109 -1.96 9.96 18.29
N GLU A 110 -1.68 10.75 19.33
CA GLU A 110 -0.52 10.54 20.22
C GLU A 110 -0.53 9.21 20.98
N GLY A 111 -1.71 8.63 21.20
CA GLY A 111 -1.88 7.32 21.83
C GLY A 111 -1.58 6.13 20.90
N PHE A 112 -1.34 6.37 19.61
CA PHE A 112 -0.95 5.31 18.68
C PHE A 112 0.45 4.79 19.04
N ALA A 113 0.57 3.47 19.19
CA ALA A 113 1.86 2.78 19.30
C ALA A 113 1.95 1.72 18.20
N ASP A 114 3.11 1.67 17.56
CA ASP A 114 3.37 0.82 16.40
C ASP A 114 3.85 -0.59 16.84
N THR A 115 3.88 -1.53 15.91
CA THR A 115 4.44 -2.88 16.15
C THR A 115 5.90 -2.87 16.56
N GLU A 116 6.63 -1.82 16.19
CA GLU A 116 8.03 -1.63 16.60
C GLU A 116 8.14 -1.22 18.08
N ASP A 117 7.10 -0.59 18.62
CA ASP A 117 7.06 -0.12 20.00
C ASP A 117 6.53 -1.20 20.95
N LEU A 118 5.75 -2.15 20.43
CA LEU A 118 5.01 -3.16 21.22
C LEU A 118 5.22 -4.60 20.71
N ASP A 119 6.43 -4.94 20.27
CA ASP A 119 6.89 -6.30 19.95
C ASP A 119 5.95 -7.09 19.03
N GLY A 120 5.57 -6.47 17.90
CA GLY A 120 4.70 -7.09 16.89
C GLY A 120 3.21 -6.85 17.07
N LEU A 121 2.79 -6.11 18.11
CA LEU A 121 1.40 -5.72 18.36
C LEU A 121 1.21 -4.22 18.18
N PHE A 122 0.01 -3.77 17.82
CA PHE A 122 -0.30 -2.33 17.86
C PHE A 122 -0.87 -1.92 19.23
N SER A 123 -1.03 -0.61 19.48
CA SER A 123 -1.78 -0.13 20.63
C SER A 123 -3.22 -0.69 20.62
N GLY A 124 -3.73 -1.06 21.81
CA GLY A 124 -5.10 -1.53 21.99
C GLY A 124 -5.31 -3.04 21.88
N TYR A 125 -4.24 -3.86 21.79
CA TYR A 125 -4.39 -5.33 21.77
C TYR A 125 -4.91 -5.88 23.10
N ASP A 126 -5.96 -6.69 23.04
CA ASP A 126 -6.44 -7.50 24.17
C ASP A 126 -6.08 -8.98 23.96
N PRO A 127 -5.16 -9.56 24.76
CA PRO A 127 -4.73 -10.95 24.61
C PRO A 127 -5.80 -11.98 25.01
N ALA A 128 -6.82 -11.59 25.79
CA ALA A 128 -7.88 -12.50 26.19
C ALA A 128 -8.86 -12.75 25.03
N THR A 129 -9.11 -11.74 24.21
CA THR A 129 -10.04 -11.82 23.06
C THR A 129 -9.33 -11.96 21.72
N GLY A 130 -8.05 -11.61 21.64
CA GLY A 130 -7.29 -11.56 20.39
C GLY A 130 -7.74 -10.41 19.48
N SER A 131 -8.34 -9.35 20.05
CA SER A 131 -8.90 -8.21 19.31
C SER A 131 -8.15 -6.91 19.62
N TYR A 132 -8.44 -5.86 18.85
CA TYR A 132 -7.87 -4.53 19.04
C TYR A 132 -8.96 -3.49 19.36
N ASP A 133 -8.71 -2.65 20.36
CA ASP A 133 -9.33 -1.35 20.51
C ASP A 133 -8.61 -0.34 19.62
N THR A 134 -9.27 0.11 18.56
CA THR A 134 -8.68 0.97 17.53
C THR A 134 -8.85 2.47 17.81
N THR A 135 -9.30 2.86 19.01
CA THR A 135 -9.53 4.27 19.39
C THR A 135 -8.30 5.16 19.22
N THR A 136 -7.11 4.59 19.33
CA THR A 136 -5.83 5.29 19.17
C THR A 136 -5.32 5.34 17.73
N TRP A 137 -5.98 4.67 16.77
CA TRP A 137 -5.49 4.55 15.39
C TRP A 137 -6.00 5.66 14.46
N ASP A 138 -6.86 6.52 14.98
CA ASP A 138 -7.41 7.66 14.26
C ASP A 138 -6.40 8.81 14.13
N TYR A 139 -6.75 9.80 13.31
CA TYR A 139 -5.99 11.04 13.24
C TYR A 139 -6.18 11.91 14.48
N GLU A 140 -5.21 12.78 14.73
CA GLU A 140 -5.27 13.77 15.79
C GLU A 140 -6.52 14.64 15.65
N GLY A 141 -7.33 14.65 16.72
CA GLY A 141 -8.59 15.41 16.79
C GLY A 141 -9.79 14.77 16.08
N ALA A 142 -9.65 13.57 15.49
CA ALA A 142 -10.75 12.89 14.79
C ALA A 142 -11.80 12.29 15.74
N SER A 143 -11.36 11.73 16.89
CA SER A 143 -12.24 11.11 17.89
C SER A 143 -13.23 12.09 18.56
N GLN A 144 -12.98 13.39 18.48
CA GLN A 144 -13.89 14.43 18.99
C GLN A 144 -14.99 14.82 18.01
N ARG A 145 -14.95 14.36 16.75
CA ARG A 145 -15.86 14.81 15.69
C ARG A 145 -16.82 13.74 15.15
N GLY A 146 -16.80 12.53 15.70
CA GLY A 146 -17.60 11.43 15.21
C GLY A 146 -17.16 11.00 13.81
N THR A 147 -16.23 10.05 13.75
CA THR A 147 -15.79 9.46 12.48
C THR A 147 -16.85 8.47 12.01
N ALA A 148 -17.77 8.92 11.16
CA ALA A 148 -18.44 7.99 10.27
C ALA A 148 -17.37 7.35 9.37
N PRO A 149 -17.45 6.04 9.06
CA PRO A 149 -16.58 5.41 8.08
C PRO A 149 -16.56 6.27 6.81
N MET A 150 -15.37 6.56 6.28
CA MET A 150 -15.21 7.34 5.05
C MET A 150 -16.07 6.76 3.91
N GLU A 151 -17.25 7.34 3.69
CA GLU A 151 -18.05 7.15 2.48
C GLU A 151 -17.47 8.03 1.37
N THR A 152 -16.24 7.75 0.92
CA THR A 152 -15.63 8.48 -0.20
C THR A 152 -15.93 7.79 -1.53
N GLY A 153 -16.76 8.41 -2.36
CA GLY A 153 -16.79 8.21 -3.79
C GLY A 153 -16.13 9.40 -4.50
N MET A 154 -15.19 9.15 -5.44
CA MET A 154 -14.63 10.18 -6.31
C MET A 154 -15.75 10.87 -7.14
N GLY A 155 -15.82 12.20 -7.08
CA GLY A 155 -16.56 13.05 -8.02
C GLY A 155 -17.81 13.78 -7.50
N GLY A 156 -18.15 13.68 -6.21
CA GLY A 156 -19.27 14.41 -5.61
C GLY A 156 -18.96 15.90 -5.32
N PRO A 157 -19.99 16.74 -5.06
CA PRO A 157 -19.80 18.11 -4.60
C PRO A 157 -18.93 18.15 -3.32
N PRO A 158 -18.22 19.26 -3.04
CA PRO A 158 -17.46 19.40 -1.81
C PRO A 158 -18.37 19.14 -0.61
N ILE A 159 -17.99 18.20 0.25
CA ILE A 159 -18.69 17.96 1.50
C ILE A 159 -18.11 18.92 2.54
N GLU A 160 -18.95 19.76 3.15
CA GLU A 160 -18.58 20.49 4.37
C GLU A 160 -18.09 19.47 5.41
N GLY A 161 -16.81 19.54 5.80
CA GLY A 161 -16.17 18.57 6.71
C GLY A 161 -15.24 17.54 6.04
N ALA A 162 -14.95 17.66 4.74
CA ALA A 162 -13.72 17.07 4.15
C ALA A 162 -12.48 17.52 4.96
N ALA A 163 -11.32 16.84 4.80
CA ALA A 163 -10.10 16.89 5.65
C ALA A 163 -9.63 18.23 6.27
N GLY A 164 -10.20 19.38 5.87
CA GLY A 164 -10.22 20.63 6.61
C GLY A 164 -10.57 20.44 8.09
N GLY A 165 -9.54 20.25 8.89
CA GLY A 165 -9.62 20.15 10.34
C GLY A 165 -8.89 18.95 10.94
N ILE A 166 -8.39 18.01 10.13
CA ILE A 166 -7.40 17.04 10.58
C ILE A 166 -6.06 17.77 10.69
N ALA A 167 -5.36 17.59 11.81
CA ALA A 167 -4.03 18.18 11.96
C ALA A 167 -3.07 17.57 10.92
N GLN A 168 -2.28 18.42 10.26
CA GLN A 168 -1.39 17.99 9.18
C GLN A 168 -0.08 18.78 9.18
N ASP A 169 0.99 18.12 8.75
CA ASP A 169 2.29 18.72 8.48
C ASP A 169 2.66 18.52 7.00
N PRO A 170 2.49 19.54 6.14
CA PRO A 170 2.84 19.47 4.73
C PRO A 170 4.33 19.25 4.47
N THR A 171 5.21 19.48 5.46
CA THR A 171 6.65 19.24 5.31
C THR A 171 7.02 17.76 5.45
N LEU A 172 6.08 16.93 5.92
CA LEU A 172 6.25 15.51 6.21
C LEU A 172 7.38 15.22 7.21
N GLN A 173 7.75 16.18 8.07
CA GLN A 173 8.83 16.04 9.05
C GLN A 173 8.33 15.70 10.45
N HIS A 174 7.06 15.99 10.75
CA HIS A 174 6.49 15.74 12.06
C HIS A 174 6.53 14.23 12.36
N PRO A 175 7.03 13.81 13.53
CA PRO A 175 7.26 12.39 13.84
C PRO A 175 5.99 11.54 13.88
N ARG A 176 4.83 12.18 14.13
CA ARG A 176 3.49 11.56 14.07
C ARG A 176 2.79 11.70 12.72
N SER A 177 3.41 12.32 11.72
CA SER A 177 2.83 12.30 10.37
C SER A 177 2.77 10.86 9.88
N VAL A 178 1.71 10.51 9.12
CA VAL A 178 1.58 9.16 8.54
C VAL A 178 2.85 8.77 7.77
N PHE A 179 3.47 9.72 7.06
CA PHE A 179 4.73 9.49 6.35
C PHE A 179 5.87 9.01 7.27
N GLN A 180 6.08 9.68 8.40
CA GLN A 180 7.15 9.32 9.34
C GLN A 180 6.83 8.03 10.10
N VAL A 181 5.56 7.79 10.43
CA VAL A 181 5.11 6.52 11.02
C VAL A 181 5.35 5.37 10.04
N LEU A 182 4.96 5.52 8.77
CA LEU A 182 5.18 4.53 7.71
C LEU A 182 6.66 4.21 7.53
N LYS A 183 7.51 5.25 7.49
CA LYS A 183 8.96 5.09 7.36
C LYS A 183 9.56 4.32 8.53
N ARG A 184 9.10 4.58 9.76
CA ARG A 184 9.51 3.83 10.96
C ARG A 184 9.03 2.37 10.90
N HIS A 185 7.74 2.15 10.62
CA HIS A 185 7.13 0.83 10.56
C HIS A 185 7.86 -0.14 9.62
N PHE A 186 8.20 0.34 8.42
CA PHE A 186 8.85 -0.48 7.40
C PHE A 186 10.38 -0.53 7.54
N SER A 187 10.99 0.16 8.51
CA SER A 187 12.46 0.23 8.63
C SER A 187 13.14 -1.13 8.87
N ARG A 188 12.44 -2.09 9.49
CA ARG A 188 12.95 -3.45 9.74
C ARG A 188 12.98 -4.35 8.50
N TYR A 189 12.35 -3.96 7.40
CA TYR A 189 12.24 -4.78 6.20
C TYR A 189 13.47 -4.61 5.29
N THR A 190 14.64 -4.91 5.81
CA THR A 190 15.90 -4.87 5.04
C THR A 190 15.97 -6.05 4.07
N PRO A 191 16.80 -5.99 3.01
CA PRO A 191 17.00 -7.11 2.08
C PRO A 191 17.46 -8.41 2.75
N GLU A 192 18.14 -8.35 3.89
CA GLU A 192 18.55 -9.53 4.67
C GLU A 192 17.42 -10.14 5.48
N MET A 193 16.42 -9.34 5.87
CA MET A 193 15.23 -9.79 6.60
C MET A 193 14.24 -10.49 5.65
N VAL A 194 14.08 -9.93 4.45
CA VAL A 194 13.13 -10.36 3.41
C VAL A 194 13.61 -11.61 2.67
#